data_AF-A0A1Q5PGV7-F1
#
_entry.id   AF-A0A1Q5PGV7-F1
#
_cell.length_a   1.000
_cell.length_b   1.000
_cell.length_c   1.000
_cell.angle_alpha   90.00
_cell.angle_beta   90.00
_cell.angle_gamma   90.00
#
_symmetry.space_group_name_H-M   'P 1'
#
loop_
_entity.id
_entity.type
_entity.pdbx_description
1 polymer ?
#
loop_
_entity_poly.entity_id
_entity_poly.type
_entity_poly.pdbx_seq_one_letter_code
_entity_poly.pdbx_strand_id
1 'polypeptide(L)'
;MIYMHQFIPRNSWPKLQQLQRWGQLRQEQMTLAFYITKDTVLQYLRHQIERGNWREVQEVLKGKPMTKAGQFIYHELRDRVIGKLIMRLGLRKVIAVGLVIVLLPIILAQVAGELLRRVRP
;
A
#
# COMPACT_ATOMS: atom_id res chain seq x y z
N MET A 1 -27.04 -2.62 -14.29
CA MET A 1 -26.30 -1.63 -13.48
C MET A 1 -25.25 -2.38 -12.65
N ILE A 2 -23.99 -2.41 -13.09
CA ILE A 2 -22.92 -3.10 -12.36
C ILE A 2 -22.25 -2.08 -11.45
N TYR A 3 -22.34 -2.29 -10.14
CA TYR A 3 -21.75 -1.45 -9.12
C TYR A 3 -20.22 -1.54 -9.18
N MET A 4 -19.56 -0.61 -9.89
CA MET A 4 -18.13 -0.37 -9.77
C MET A 4 -17.84 0.43 -8.50
N HIS A 5 -17.85 -0.23 -7.34
CA HIS A 5 -17.21 0.34 -6.16
C HIS A 5 -15.70 0.19 -6.32
N GLN A 6 -15.03 1.28 -6.69
CA GLN A 6 -13.62 1.47 -6.38
C GLN A 6 -13.45 1.12 -4.89
N PHE A 7 -12.69 0.06 -4.59
CA PHE A 7 -12.53 -0.42 -3.23
C PHE A 7 -11.55 0.50 -2.46
N ILE A 8 -11.94 1.76 -2.29
CA ILE A 8 -11.43 2.60 -1.23
C ILE A 8 -12.37 2.34 -0.06
N PRO A 9 -11.92 1.65 1.01
CA PRO A 9 -12.79 1.41 2.16
C PRO A 9 -13.32 2.76 2.65
N ARG A 10 -14.65 2.91 2.79
CA ARG A 10 -15.29 4.18 3.21
C ARG A 10 -14.70 4.75 4.52
N ASN A 11 -14.08 3.88 5.31
CA ASN A 11 -13.51 4.18 6.63
C ASN A 11 -12.02 4.58 6.57
N SER A 12 -11.42 4.64 5.38
CA SER A 12 -9.99 4.95 5.22
C SER A 12 -9.70 6.42 5.45
N TRP A 13 -10.56 7.29 4.93
CA TRP A 13 -10.38 8.75 5.01
C TRP A 13 -10.47 9.28 6.45
N PRO A 14 -11.46 8.88 7.27
CA PRO A 14 -11.49 9.24 8.69
C PRO A 14 -10.26 8.75 9.46
N LYS A 15 -9.76 7.53 9.17
CA LYS A 15 -8.55 6.99 9.79
C LYS A 15 -7.29 7.75 9.40
N LEU A 16 -7.17 8.17 8.14
CA LEU A 16 -6.07 9.03 7.68
C LEU A 16 -6.10 10.39 8.39
N GLN A 17 -7.27 11.01 8.50
CA GLN A 17 -7.42 12.29 9.22
C GLN A 17 -7.11 12.16 10.71
N GLN A 18 -7.52 11.06 11.35
CA GLN A 18 -7.20 10.78 12.75
C GLN A 18 -5.68 10.61 12.94
N LEU A 19 -5.01 9.85 12.07
CA LEU A 19 -3.56 9.68 12.11
C LEU A 19 -2.82 11.00 11.84
N GLN A 20 -3.31 11.83 10.93
CA GLN A 20 -2.74 13.14 10.65
C GLN A 20 -2.79 14.05 11.88
N ARG A 21 -3.95 14.10 12.57
CA ARG A 21 -4.12 14.87 13.81
C ARG A 21 -3.26 14.32 14.95
N TRP A 22 -3.23 13.00 15.13
CA TRP A 22 -2.49 12.35 16.20
C TRP A 22 -0.96 12.45 16.02
N GLY A 23 -0.48 12.30 14.78
CA GLY A 23 0.94 12.40 14.44
C GLY A 23 1.44 13.82 14.19
N GLN A 24 0.58 14.84 14.34
CA GLN A 24 0.85 16.23 13.95
C GLN A 24 1.46 16.36 12.55
N LEU A 25 1.02 15.51 11.61
CA LEU A 25 1.58 15.44 10.28
C LEU A 25 1.10 16.63 9.45
N ARG A 26 2.04 17.33 8.82
CA ARG A 26 1.69 18.37 7.84
C ARG A 26 1.07 17.73 6.60
N GLN A 27 0.22 18.46 5.90
CA GLN A 27 -0.42 17.96 4.67
C GLN A 27 0.61 17.57 3.59
N GLU A 28 1.75 18.26 3.55
CA GLU A 28 2.91 17.91 2.72
C GLU A 28 3.50 16.55 3.08
N GLN A 29 3.65 16.25 4.38
CA GLN A 29 4.17 14.96 4.85
C GLN A 29 3.22 13.81 4.51
N MET A 30 1.90 14.03 4.58
CA MET A 30 0.90 13.06 4.14
C MET A 30 0.99 12.78 2.64
N THR A 31 1.16 13.83 1.85
CA THR A 31 1.33 13.74 0.40
C THR A 31 2.59 12.96 0.05
N LEU A 32 3.72 13.29 0.69
CA LEU A 32 4.98 12.57 0.52
C LEU A 32 4.88 11.11 0.99
N ALA A 33 4.20 10.83 2.10
CA ALA A 33 4.00 9.47 2.59
C ALA A 33 3.21 8.62 1.59
N PHE A 34 2.19 9.20 0.96
CA PHE A 34 1.44 8.54 -0.11
C PHE A 34 2.36 8.24 -1.31
N TYR A 35 3.12 9.23 -1.80
CA TYR A 35 4.05 9.03 -2.92
C TYR A 35 5.13 7.99 -2.62
N ILE A 36 5.77 8.05 -1.45
CA ILE A 36 6.79 7.09 -1.02
C ILE A 36 6.19 5.68 -0.97
N THR A 37 4.97 5.54 -0.44
CA THR A 37 4.32 4.24 -0.37
C THR A 37 4.00 3.72 -1.78
N LYS A 38 3.45 4.56 -2.67
CA LYS A 38 3.11 4.16 -4.05
C LYS A 38 4.35 3.74 -4.84
N ASP A 39 5.40 4.55 -4.82
CA ASP A 39 6.66 4.26 -5.47
C ASP A 39 7.28 2.95 -4.96
N THR A 40 7.28 2.76 -3.64
CA THR A 40 7.83 1.54 -3.01
C THR A 40 7.06 0.29 -3.39
N VAL A 41 5.72 0.37 -3.40
CA VAL A 41 4.86 -0.74 -3.83
C VAL A 41 5.15 -1.10 -5.28
N LEU A 42 5.20 -0.13 -6.19
CA LEU A 42 5.44 -0.38 -7.61
C LEU A 42 6.83 -0.99 -7.86
N GLN A 43 7.88 -0.40 -7.29
CA GLN A 43 9.25 -0.91 -7.42
C GLN A 43 9.37 -2.33 -6.86
N TYR A 44 8.79 -2.58 -5.69
CA TYR A 44 8.89 -3.86 -5.03
C TYR A 44 8.14 -4.95 -5.78
N LEU A 45 6.89 -4.70 -6.18
CA LEU A 45 6.12 -5.67 -6.94
C LEU A 45 6.79 -5.96 -8.28
N ARG A 46 7.27 -4.94 -9.00
CA ARG A 46 8.04 -5.13 -10.23
C ARG A 46 9.26 -6.05 -10.02
N HIS A 47 10.03 -5.81 -8.98
CA HIS A 47 11.19 -6.63 -8.64
C HIS A 47 10.82 -8.09 -8.33
N GLN A 48 9.68 -8.32 -7.68
CA GLN A 48 9.18 -9.67 -7.40
C GLN A 48 8.73 -10.38 -8.70
N ILE A 49 8.14 -9.65 -9.65
CA ILE A 49 7.80 -10.19 -10.98
C ILE A 49 9.07 -10.58 -11.73
N GLU A 50 10.08 -9.72 -11.74
CA GLU A 50 11.39 -9.97 -12.39
C GLU A 50 12.10 -11.20 -11.79
N ARG A 51 11.82 -11.53 -10.52
CA ARG A 51 12.31 -12.74 -9.82
C ARG A 51 11.46 -14.00 -10.06
N GLY A 52 10.39 -13.92 -10.84
CA GLY A 52 9.50 -15.05 -11.12
C GLY A 52 8.39 -15.27 -10.09
N ASN A 53 8.25 -14.41 -9.08
CA ASN A 53 7.24 -14.53 -8.01
C ASN A 53 5.87 -13.97 -8.44
N TRP A 54 5.47 -14.19 -9.69
CA TRP A 54 4.25 -13.64 -10.27
C TRP A 54 3.00 -14.08 -9.51
N ARG A 55 2.95 -15.35 -9.09
CA ARG A 55 1.79 -15.92 -8.40
C ARG A 55 1.57 -15.25 -7.04
N GLU A 56 2.63 -15.06 -6.27
CA GLU A 56 2.59 -14.41 -4.97
C GLU A 56 2.26 -12.92 -5.11
N VAL A 57 2.78 -12.25 -6.15
CA VAL A 57 2.39 -10.87 -6.48
C VAL A 57 0.90 -10.77 -6.77
N GLN A 58 0.34 -11.72 -7.54
CA GLN A 58 -1.11 -11.78 -7.77
C GLN A 58 -1.89 -11.99 -6.47
N GLU A 59 -1.41 -12.84 -5.56
CA GLU A 59 -2.03 -13.02 -4.25
C GLU A 59 -2.02 -11.71 -3.44
N VAL A 60 -0.88 -11.02 -3.40
CA VAL A 60 -0.75 -9.72 -2.71
C VAL A 60 -1.73 -8.68 -3.27
N LEU A 61 -1.87 -8.61 -4.59
CA LEU A 61 -2.78 -7.68 -5.26
C LEU A 61 -4.27 -8.05 -5.10
N LYS A 62 -4.60 -9.34 -5.10
CA LYS A 62 -5.98 -9.83 -4.88
C LYS A 62 -6.43 -9.64 -3.43
N GLY A 63 -5.48 -9.57 -2.49
CA GLY A 63 -5.79 -9.50 -1.06
C GLY A 63 -5.98 -10.89 -0.45
N LYS A 64 -6.81 -10.99 0.58
CA LYS A 64 -7.01 -12.27 1.31
C LYS A 64 -7.98 -13.20 0.56
N PRO A 65 -7.81 -14.53 0.66
CA PRO A 65 -6.75 -15.26 1.39
C PRO A 65 -5.43 -15.38 0.61
N MET A 66 -4.30 -15.33 1.32
CA MET A 66 -2.94 -15.44 0.78
C MET A 66 -2.24 -16.70 1.30
N THR A 67 -1.40 -17.33 0.48
CA THR A 67 -0.51 -18.41 0.92
C THR A 67 0.56 -17.88 1.89
N LYS A 68 1.33 -18.78 2.52
CA LYS A 68 2.48 -18.37 3.35
C LYS A 68 3.49 -17.53 2.56
N ALA A 69 3.70 -17.85 1.28
CA ALA A 69 4.59 -17.10 0.40
C ALA A 69 4.03 -15.70 0.08
N GLY A 70 2.74 -15.59 -0.26
CA GLY A 70 2.08 -14.29 -0.43
C GLY A 70 2.10 -13.43 0.83
N GLN A 71 1.89 -14.02 2.01
CA GLN A 71 2.01 -13.33 3.30
C GLN A 71 3.45 -12.82 3.54
N PHE A 72 4.46 -13.63 3.23
CA PHE A 72 5.85 -13.22 3.34
C PHE A 72 6.14 -11.98 2.46
N ILE A 73 5.74 -12.01 1.18
CA ILE A 73 5.91 -10.87 0.27
C ILE A 73 5.18 -9.62 0.79
N TYR A 74 3.95 -9.78 1.30
CA TYR A 74 3.20 -8.67 1.89
C TYR A 74 3.89 -8.07 3.13
N HIS A 75 4.40 -8.92 4.02
CA HIS A 75 5.11 -8.48 5.22
C HIS A 75 6.42 -7.77 4.88
N GLU A 76 7.21 -8.32 3.95
CA GLU A 76 8.44 -7.67 3.48
C GLU A 76 8.13 -6.31 2.83
N LEU A 77 7.09 -6.23 2.00
CA LEU A 77 6.63 -4.96 1.42
C LEU A 77 6.26 -3.95 2.50
N ARG A 78 5.45 -4.37 3.48
CA ARG A 78 5.02 -3.53 4.60
C ARG A 78 6.23 -2.98 5.36
N ASP A 79 7.19 -3.83 5.68
CA ASP A 79 8.36 -3.45 6.47
C ASP A 79 9.30 -2.52 5.68
N ARG A 80 9.43 -2.72 4.36
CA ARG A 80 10.14 -1.79 3.46
C ARG A 80 9.49 -0.40 3.42
N VAL A 81 8.16 -0.34 3.34
CA VAL A 81 7.43 0.93 3.36
C VAL A 81 7.63 1.63 4.71
N ILE A 82 7.48 0.92 5.82
CA ILE A 82 7.73 1.47 7.17
C ILE A 82 9.14 2.06 7.24
N GLY A 83 10.16 1.30 6.82
CA GLY A 83 11.54 1.74 6.80
C GLY A 83 11.74 3.02 5.99
N LYS A 84 11.21 3.08 4.76
CA LYS A 84 11.30 4.28 3.91
C LYS A 84 10.56 5.48 4.52
N LEU A 85 9.40 5.29 5.14
CA LEU A 85 8.67 6.37 5.80
C LEU A 85 9.44 6.94 7.00
N ILE A 86 10.06 6.08 7.81
CA ILE A 86 10.93 6.52 8.92
C ILE A 86 12.13 7.29 8.37
N MET A 87 12.84 6.73 7.38
CA MET A 87 14.08 7.30 6.86
C MET A 87 13.87 8.61 6.08
N ARG A 88 12.82 8.69 5.26
CA ARG A 88 12.60 9.83 4.35
C ARG A 88 11.82 10.97 4.98
N LEU A 89 10.96 10.68 5.97
CA LEU A 89 10.08 11.68 6.58
C LEU A 89 10.39 11.91 8.07
N GLY A 90 11.38 11.22 8.64
CA GLY A 90 11.74 11.34 10.05
C GLY A 90 10.64 10.87 11.01
N LEU A 91 9.76 9.97 10.56
CA LEU A 91 8.60 9.56 11.34
C LEU A 91 8.99 8.63 12.48
N ARG A 92 8.31 8.79 13.62
CA ARG A 92 8.35 7.79 14.70
C ARG A 92 7.76 6.48 14.19
N LYS A 93 8.34 5.35 14.63
CA LYS A 93 7.93 4.00 14.22
C LYS A 93 6.41 3.77 14.32
N VAL A 94 5.79 4.22 15.41
CA VAL A 94 4.33 4.06 15.63
C VAL A 94 3.51 4.80 14.59
N ILE A 95 3.91 6.02 14.20
CA ILE A 95 3.23 6.81 13.16
C ILE A 95 3.42 6.15 11.80
N ALA A 96 4.64 5.72 11.47
CA ALA A 96 4.93 5.02 10.22
C ALA A 96 4.09 3.74 10.09
N VAL A 97 4.03 2.91 11.14
CA VAL A 97 3.18 1.71 11.17
C VAL A 97 1.71 2.06 10.97
N GLY A 98 1.21 3.08 11.66
CA GLY A 98 -0.16 3.56 11.51
C GLY A 98 -0.49 3.98 10.07
N LEU A 99 0.41 4.76 9.44
CA LEU A 99 0.27 5.17 8.04
C LEU A 99 0.24 3.95 7.12
N VAL A 100 1.16 3.00 7.28
CA VAL A 100 1.22 1.82 6.41
C VAL A 100 -0.04 0.96 6.51
N ILE A 101 -0.61 0.80 7.70
CA ILE A 101 -1.87 0.05 7.89
C ILE A 101 -3.00 0.63 7.03
N VAL A 102 -2.98 1.93 6.76
CA VAL A 102 -4.03 2.61 5.97
C VAL A 102 -3.62 2.78 4.51
N LEU A 103 -2.40 3.23 4.23
CA LEU A 103 -1.93 3.54 2.87
C LEU A 103 -1.69 2.29 2.03
N LEU A 104 -1.10 1.24 2.61
CA LEU A 104 -0.73 0.05 1.87
C LEU A 104 -1.93 -0.65 1.19
N PRO A 105 -3.06 -0.95 1.88
CA PRO A 105 -4.20 -1.58 1.22
C PRO A 105 -4.83 -0.67 0.15
N ILE A 106 -4.86 0.65 0.35
CA ILE A 106 -5.39 1.60 -0.65
C ILE A 106 -4.55 1.57 -1.92
N ILE A 107 -3.23 1.63 -1.77
CA ILE A 107 -2.31 1.67 -2.90
C ILE A 107 -2.29 0.33 -3.62
N LEU A 108 -2.30 -0.80 -2.90
CA LEU A 108 -2.42 -2.12 -3.52
C LEU A 108 -3.72 -2.27 -4.32
N ALA A 109 -4.85 -1.78 -3.80
CA ALA A 109 -6.12 -1.77 -4.53
C ALA A 109 -6.07 -0.89 -5.78
N GLN A 110 -5.41 0.27 -5.72
CA GLN A 110 -5.20 1.12 -6.89
C GLN A 110 -4.37 0.42 -7.97
N VAL A 111 -3.24 -0.18 -7.58
CA VAL A 111 -2.36 -0.93 -8.50
C VAL A 111 -3.10 -2.12 -9.11
N ALA A 112 -3.86 -2.88 -8.32
CA ALA A 112 -4.68 -3.99 -8.83
C ALA A 112 -5.72 -3.51 -9.84
N GLY A 113 -6.39 -2.38 -9.56
CA GLY A 113 -7.36 -1.77 -10.47
C GLY A 113 -6.75 -1.26 -11.77
N GLU A 114 -5.57 -0.62 -11.72
CA GLU A 114 -4.82 -0.18 -12.90
C GLU A 114 -4.41 -1.37 -13.77
N LEU A 115 -3.94 -2.46 -13.17
CA LEU A 115 -3.57 -3.69 -13.90
C LEU A 115 -4.79 -4.35 -14.55
N LEU A 116 -5.91 -4.46 -13.84
CA LEU A 116 -7.15 -5.03 -14.39
C LEU A 116 -7.68 -4.21 -15.57
N ARG A 117 -7.58 -2.87 -15.51
CA ARG A 117 -7.99 -1.99 -16.62
C ARG A 117 -7.11 -2.16 -17.85
N ARG A 118 -5.82 -2.47 -17.68
CA ARG A 118 -4.89 -2.61 -18.80
C ARG A 118 -5.00 -3.95 -19.54
N VAL A 119 -5.57 -4.97 -18.88
CA VAL A 119 -5.72 -6.34 -19.42
C VAL A 119 -7.11 -6.60 -20.00
N ARG A 120 -8.11 -5.77 -19.67
CA ARG A 120 -9.45 -5.88 -20.27
C ARG A 120 -9.49 -5.07 -21.59
N PRO A 121 -9.68 -5.71 -22.75
CA PRO A 121 -9.87 -5.01 -24.03
C PRO A 121 -11.17 -4.22 -24.07
#